data_AF-A0A2N3C6M4-F1
#
_entry.id   AF-A0A2N3C6M4-F1
#
_cell.length_a   1.000
_cell.length_b   1.000
_cell.length_c   1.000
_cell.angle_alpha   90.00
_cell.angle_beta   90.00
_cell.angle_gamma   90.00
#
_symmetry.space_group_name_H-M   'P 1'
#
loop_
_entity.id
_entity.type
_entity.pdbx_description
1 polymer ?
#
loop_
_entity_poly.entity_id
_entity_poly.type
_entity_poly.pdbx_seq_one_letter_code
_entity_poly.pdbx_strand_id
1 'polypeptide(L)'
;LVMDCDTTGIEPDFALVKFKKLAGGGYFKIINRSVPAALAALGYAPAQIEEIVAHAVGHGSLGQAPHINHTALVGHGFGAEEIARIEAALPSAFDIRFVFNQWTLGAEFCREVLGIPETQLSDPGFDLLRHLGFSRAQVEAANDHVCGTMTLEGAPHLDPAHYHVFDCANPCGKTGRRFLSVESHIRMMAAAQSFISGAISKTINMPNDAGIADCLDAYLLSHRLGTKANALYRDGSKLSQPLAASLVEDDEEAEEMLASGSPTQKAAVLAERIIEKVIVKEIVRSNREKLPERRKGYTQKAIVGGHKVYLRTGEYEDGKLGEIFIDMHKEGAGFRAMMNNFAIAISVGLQYGVPLEEFVDAFTFT
;
A
#
# COMPACT_ATOMS: atom_id res chain seq x y z
N LEU A 1 7.84 -6.06 -16.37
CA LEU A 1 6.82 -5.03 -16.72
C LEU A 1 6.70 -4.83 -18.23
N VAL A 2 7.61 -4.12 -18.93
CA VAL A 2 7.49 -3.94 -20.41
C VAL A 2 7.57 -5.27 -21.16
N MET A 3 8.40 -6.20 -20.68
CA MET A 3 8.56 -7.54 -21.26
C MET A 3 7.60 -8.58 -20.65
N ASP A 4 6.63 -8.15 -19.83
CA ASP A 4 5.65 -9.03 -19.17
C ASP A 4 6.24 -10.17 -18.31
N CYS A 5 7.51 -10.06 -17.89
CA CYS A 5 8.10 -10.98 -16.91
C CYS A 5 7.57 -10.69 -15.50
N ASP A 6 7.21 -11.75 -14.77
CA ASP A 6 6.75 -11.70 -13.37
C ASP A 6 7.87 -11.26 -12.40
N THR A 7 9.12 -11.65 -12.67
CA THR A 7 10.30 -11.34 -11.84
C THR A 7 11.31 -10.44 -12.56
N THR A 8 12.19 -9.80 -11.79
CA THR A 8 13.23 -8.89 -12.30
C THR A 8 14.60 -9.57 -12.32
N GLY A 9 14.80 -10.54 -13.22
CA GLY A 9 16.07 -11.25 -13.38
C GLY A 9 16.18 -12.48 -12.47
N ILE A 10 17.26 -12.59 -11.70
CA ILE A 10 17.48 -13.72 -10.77
C ILE A 10 16.67 -13.61 -9.47
N GLU A 11 15.87 -12.54 -9.33
CA GLU A 11 15.03 -12.36 -8.16
C GLU A 11 13.93 -13.43 -8.15
N PRO A 12 13.65 -14.08 -7.00
CA PRO A 12 12.39 -14.75 -6.83
C PRO A 12 11.27 -13.71 -6.85
N ASP A 13 10.04 -14.19 -7.01
CA ASP A 13 8.92 -13.28 -7.02
C ASP A 13 8.75 -12.61 -5.65
N PHE A 14 8.31 -11.34 -5.63
CA PHE A 14 8.19 -10.59 -4.37
C PHE A 14 7.07 -11.15 -3.48
N ALA A 15 5.91 -11.41 -4.09
CA ALA A 15 4.73 -12.06 -3.53
C ALA A 15 3.87 -12.57 -4.69
N LEU A 16 3.01 -13.57 -4.45
CA LEU A 16 2.14 -14.17 -5.46
C LEU A 16 1.11 -13.18 -6.01
N VAL A 17 0.62 -12.30 -5.15
CA VAL A 17 -0.20 -11.14 -5.51
C VAL A 17 0.44 -9.92 -4.86
N LYS A 18 0.61 -8.85 -5.65
CA LYS A 18 1.29 -7.62 -5.22
C LYS A 18 0.44 -6.42 -5.52
N PHE A 19 0.58 -5.41 -4.67
CA PHE A 19 -0.08 -4.12 -4.87
C PHE A 19 0.94 -3.05 -5.17
N LYS A 20 0.72 -2.33 -6.27
CA LYS A 20 1.52 -1.16 -6.65
C LYS A 20 0.67 0.09 -6.48
N LYS A 21 1.14 1.03 -5.65
CA LYS A 21 0.51 2.34 -5.50
C LYS A 21 0.70 3.18 -6.77
N LEU A 22 -0.38 3.82 -7.23
CA LEU A 22 -0.35 4.71 -8.39
C LEU A 22 -0.10 6.16 -7.95
N ALA A 23 0.54 6.96 -8.81
CA ALA A 23 0.90 8.34 -8.51
C ALA A 23 -0.31 9.27 -8.30
N GLY A 24 -1.49 8.91 -8.82
CA GLY A 24 -2.74 9.64 -8.66
C GLY A 24 -3.66 9.09 -7.56
N GLY A 25 -3.11 8.29 -6.64
CA GLY A 25 -3.91 7.55 -5.65
C GLY A 25 -4.42 6.20 -6.19
N GLY A 26 -4.81 5.33 -5.26
CA GLY A 26 -5.23 3.95 -5.56
C GLY A 26 -4.08 2.97 -5.79
N TYR A 27 -4.44 1.71 -5.96
CA TYR A 27 -3.51 0.59 -6.14
C TYR A 27 -3.77 -0.14 -7.45
N PHE A 28 -2.76 -0.89 -7.91
CA PHE A 28 -2.84 -1.79 -9.04
C PHE A 28 -2.45 -3.20 -8.58
N LYS A 29 -3.36 -4.15 -8.74
CA LYS A 29 -3.16 -5.57 -8.41
C LYS A 29 -2.32 -6.24 -9.50
N ILE A 30 -1.18 -6.81 -9.13
CA ILE A 30 -0.30 -7.59 -10.01
C ILE A 30 -0.33 -9.03 -9.52
N ILE A 31 -0.72 -9.95 -10.40
CA ILE A 31 -0.86 -11.38 -10.09
C ILE A 31 0.26 -12.13 -10.80
N ASN A 32 0.93 -13.03 -10.09
CA ASN A 32 1.89 -13.96 -10.67
C ASN A 32 1.20 -14.88 -11.67
N ARG A 33 1.58 -14.78 -12.95
CA ARG A 33 0.96 -15.57 -14.04
C ARG A 33 1.56 -16.95 -14.22
N SER A 34 2.65 -17.24 -13.52
CA SER A 34 3.38 -18.51 -13.57
C SER A 34 2.74 -19.60 -12.71
N VAL A 35 1.88 -19.25 -11.73
CA VAL A 35 1.22 -20.21 -10.82
C VAL A 35 0.46 -21.32 -11.56
N PRO A 36 -0.44 -21.04 -12.53
CA PRO A 36 -1.18 -22.10 -13.21
C PRO A 36 -0.28 -23.06 -13.98
N ALA A 37 0.77 -22.55 -14.63
CA ALA A 37 1.72 -23.37 -15.37
C ALA A 37 2.55 -24.28 -14.44
N ALA A 38 2.96 -23.76 -13.27
CA ALA A 38 3.65 -24.55 -12.26
C ALA A 38 2.75 -25.66 -11.68
N LEU A 39 1.48 -25.37 -11.39
CA LEU A 39 0.52 -26.37 -10.93
C LEU A 39 0.26 -27.46 -11.98
N ALA A 40 0.14 -27.09 -13.26
CA ALA A 40 0.02 -28.07 -14.34
C ALA A 40 1.25 -28.98 -14.43
N ALA A 41 2.46 -28.43 -14.26
CA ALA A 41 3.71 -29.20 -14.25
C ALA A 41 3.81 -30.16 -13.04
N LEU A 42 3.18 -29.80 -11.91
CA LEU A 42 3.05 -30.65 -10.72
C LEU A 42 1.95 -31.72 -10.85
N GLY A 43 1.17 -31.71 -11.93
CA GLY A 43 0.18 -32.74 -12.25
C GLY A 43 -1.24 -32.46 -11.76
N TYR A 44 -1.56 -31.23 -11.34
CA TYR A 44 -2.92 -30.86 -10.97
C TYR A 44 -3.85 -30.77 -12.18
N ALA A 45 -5.10 -31.21 -12.01
CA ALA A 45 -6.12 -31.13 -13.06
C ALA A 45 -6.60 -29.67 -13.26
N PRO A 46 -7.08 -29.28 -14.46
CA PRO A 46 -7.51 -27.91 -14.73
C PRO A 46 -8.51 -27.34 -13.73
N ALA A 47 -9.51 -28.12 -13.30
CA ALA A 47 -10.48 -27.69 -12.30
C ALA A 47 -9.84 -27.41 -10.92
N GLN A 48 -8.86 -28.23 -10.51
CA GLN A 48 -8.12 -28.00 -9.27
C GLN A 48 -7.27 -26.73 -9.37
N ILE A 49 -6.65 -26.50 -10.53
CA ILE A 49 -5.85 -25.30 -10.78
C ILE A 49 -6.73 -24.04 -10.67
N GLU A 50 -7.92 -24.05 -11.26
CA GLU A 50 -8.86 -22.93 -11.17
C GLU A 50 -9.24 -22.62 -9.71
N GLU A 51 -9.58 -23.65 -8.92
CA GLU A 51 -9.92 -23.46 -7.49
C GLU A 51 -8.72 -22.98 -6.65
N ILE A 52 -7.52 -23.51 -6.90
CA ILE A 52 -6.29 -23.08 -6.23
C ILE A 52 -5.96 -21.62 -6.55
N VAL A 53 -6.08 -21.22 -7.82
CA VAL A 53 -5.82 -19.85 -8.26
C VAL A 53 -6.89 -18.90 -7.71
N ALA A 54 -8.15 -19.29 -7.73
CA ALA A 54 -9.25 -18.49 -7.18
C ALA A 54 -9.10 -18.27 -5.67
N HIS A 55 -8.53 -19.22 -4.93
CA HIS A 55 -8.21 -19.04 -3.50
C HIS A 55 -7.20 -17.90 -3.27
N ALA A 56 -6.17 -17.80 -4.11
CA ALA A 56 -5.15 -16.75 -3.99
C ALA A 56 -5.61 -15.40 -4.56
N VAL A 57 -6.26 -15.40 -5.72
CA VAL A 57 -6.59 -14.20 -6.50
C VAL A 57 -7.98 -13.64 -6.19
N GLY A 58 -8.89 -14.48 -5.69
CA GLY A 58 -10.29 -14.16 -5.48
C GLY A 58 -11.15 -14.38 -6.73
N HIS A 59 -12.46 -14.52 -6.51
CA HIS A 59 -13.46 -14.75 -7.56
C HIS A 59 -13.94 -13.46 -8.22
N GLY A 60 -13.69 -12.30 -7.60
CA GLY A 60 -14.11 -10.99 -8.11
C GLY A 60 -15.63 -10.76 -8.10
N SER A 61 -16.40 -11.59 -7.38
CA SER A 61 -17.87 -11.53 -7.31
C SER A 61 -18.39 -12.01 -5.96
N LEU A 62 -19.47 -11.39 -5.48
CA LEU A 62 -20.17 -11.81 -4.26
C LEU A 62 -21.18 -12.95 -4.51
N GLY A 63 -21.38 -13.37 -5.77
CA GLY A 63 -22.46 -14.30 -6.13
C GLY A 63 -22.47 -15.61 -5.31
N GLN A 64 -21.29 -16.17 -5.02
CA GLN A 64 -21.12 -17.38 -4.19
C GLN A 64 -20.33 -17.12 -2.91
N ALA A 65 -20.18 -15.85 -2.53
CA ALA A 65 -19.43 -15.49 -1.34
C ALA A 65 -20.14 -15.98 -0.05
N PRO A 66 -19.37 -16.43 0.95
CA PRO A 66 -19.94 -16.83 2.22
C PRO A 66 -20.47 -15.60 2.97
N HIS A 67 -21.63 -15.76 3.62
CA HIS A 67 -22.30 -14.76 4.47
C HIS A 67 -22.81 -13.49 3.76
N ILE A 68 -21.96 -12.82 2.97
CA ILE A 68 -22.29 -11.61 2.22
C ILE A 68 -22.36 -12.01 0.74
N ASN A 69 -23.57 -12.28 0.26
CA ASN A 69 -23.84 -12.59 -1.15
C ASN A 69 -25.10 -11.87 -1.62
N HIS A 70 -25.46 -12.01 -2.90
CA HIS A 70 -26.62 -11.32 -3.48
C HIS A 70 -27.90 -11.57 -2.69
N THR A 71 -28.13 -12.79 -2.21
CA THR A 71 -29.33 -13.12 -1.42
C THR A 71 -29.33 -12.40 -0.08
N ALA A 72 -28.18 -12.37 0.61
CA ALA A 72 -28.04 -11.64 1.87
C ALA A 72 -28.25 -10.14 1.68
N LEU A 73 -27.65 -9.54 0.64
CA LEU A 73 -27.78 -8.11 0.33
C LEU A 73 -29.23 -7.73 -0.01
N VAL A 74 -29.95 -8.55 -0.79
CA VAL A 74 -31.38 -8.33 -1.04
C VAL A 74 -32.17 -8.31 0.29
N GLY A 75 -31.81 -9.14 1.26
CA GLY A 75 -32.38 -9.13 2.61
C GLY A 75 -32.16 -7.82 3.38
N HIS A 76 -31.13 -7.05 3.01
CA HIS A 76 -30.83 -5.71 3.54
C HIS A 76 -31.37 -4.56 2.67
N GLY A 77 -32.22 -4.86 1.69
CA GLY A 77 -32.86 -3.84 0.85
C GLY A 77 -32.08 -3.44 -0.40
N PHE A 78 -31.00 -4.15 -0.75
CA PHE A 78 -30.27 -3.90 -2.00
C PHE A 78 -31.08 -4.37 -3.21
N GLY A 79 -31.28 -3.46 -4.17
CA GLY A 79 -31.92 -3.76 -5.44
C GLY A 79 -30.93 -4.34 -6.46
N ALA A 80 -31.46 -4.70 -7.63
CA ALA A 80 -30.66 -5.21 -8.74
C ALA A 80 -29.63 -4.18 -9.24
N GLU A 81 -29.97 -2.89 -9.20
CA GLU A 81 -29.08 -1.82 -9.65
C GLU A 81 -27.89 -1.62 -8.70
N GLU A 82 -28.13 -1.66 -7.39
CA GLU A 82 -27.06 -1.57 -6.38
C GLU A 82 -26.11 -2.76 -6.47
N ILE A 83 -26.66 -3.97 -6.58
CA ILE A 83 -25.86 -5.19 -6.73
C ILE A 83 -25.04 -5.14 -8.01
N ALA A 84 -25.61 -4.67 -9.13
CA ALA A 84 -24.87 -4.53 -10.38
C ALA A 84 -23.71 -3.52 -10.26
N ARG A 85 -23.91 -2.41 -9.52
CA ARG A 85 -22.85 -1.42 -9.26
C ARG A 85 -21.74 -2.00 -8.38
N ILE A 86 -22.09 -2.78 -7.35
CA ILE A 86 -21.12 -3.50 -6.53
C ILE A 86 -20.32 -4.47 -7.41
N GLU A 87 -20.99 -5.37 -8.13
CA GLU A 87 -20.35 -6.39 -8.98
C GLU A 87 -19.44 -5.78 -10.05
N ALA A 88 -19.78 -4.62 -10.60
CA ALA A 88 -18.92 -3.91 -11.55
C ALA A 88 -17.60 -3.41 -10.92
N ALA A 89 -17.60 -3.12 -9.61
CA ALA A 89 -16.44 -2.57 -8.89
C ALA A 89 -15.54 -3.65 -8.24
N LEU A 90 -16.12 -4.80 -7.84
CA LEU A 90 -15.40 -5.87 -7.13
C LEU A 90 -14.15 -6.42 -7.84
N PRO A 91 -14.09 -6.59 -9.18
CA PRO A 91 -12.90 -7.14 -9.85
C PRO A 91 -11.63 -6.29 -9.65
N SER A 92 -11.81 -4.99 -9.41
CA SER A 92 -10.72 -4.05 -9.10
C SER A 92 -10.55 -3.76 -7.61
N ALA A 93 -11.42 -4.30 -6.76
CA ALA A 93 -11.42 -4.03 -5.34
C ALA A 93 -10.31 -4.81 -4.62
N PHE A 94 -9.64 -4.12 -3.71
CA PHE A 94 -8.62 -4.68 -2.83
C PHE A 94 -9.23 -5.30 -1.59
N ASP A 95 -10.27 -4.63 -1.09
CA ASP A 95 -11.10 -5.05 0.01
C ASP A 95 -12.56 -4.75 -0.36
N ILE A 96 -13.46 -5.66 -0.05
CA ILE A 96 -14.89 -5.48 -0.34
C ILE A 96 -15.46 -4.24 0.34
N ARG A 97 -14.94 -3.84 1.51
CA ARG A 97 -15.39 -2.66 2.27
C ARG A 97 -15.28 -1.37 1.44
N PHE A 98 -14.27 -1.27 0.57
CA PHE A 98 -14.12 -0.11 -0.32
C PHE A 98 -15.18 -0.04 -1.41
N VAL A 99 -15.92 -1.12 -1.67
CA VAL A 99 -17.02 -1.10 -2.64
C VAL A 99 -18.33 -0.67 -1.96
N PHE A 100 -18.50 -1.02 -0.68
CA PHE A 100 -19.68 -0.70 0.12
C PHE A 100 -19.62 0.73 0.68
N ASN A 101 -19.81 1.70 -0.20
CA ASN A 101 -19.71 3.11 0.16
C ASN A 101 -20.76 3.97 -0.60
N GLN A 102 -20.93 5.23 -0.19
CA GLN A 102 -21.92 6.14 -0.79
C GLN A 102 -21.62 6.53 -2.24
N TRP A 103 -20.35 6.47 -2.67
CA TRP A 103 -19.94 6.83 -4.03
C TRP A 103 -20.31 5.74 -5.04
N THR A 104 -20.21 4.47 -4.64
CA THR A 104 -20.65 3.31 -5.42
C THR A 104 -22.17 3.17 -5.39
N LEU A 105 -22.76 3.22 -4.19
CA LEU A 105 -24.18 2.91 -3.96
C LEU A 105 -25.11 4.11 -4.14
N GLY A 106 -24.57 5.33 -4.15
CA GLY A 106 -25.34 6.57 -4.20
C GLY A 106 -25.82 7.00 -2.81
N ALA A 107 -25.66 8.28 -2.51
CA ALA A 107 -26.02 8.85 -1.20
C ALA A 107 -27.53 8.77 -0.90
N GLU A 108 -28.38 8.77 -1.92
CA GLU A 108 -29.83 8.62 -1.77
C GLU A 108 -30.19 7.22 -1.26
N PHE A 109 -29.68 6.16 -1.90
CA PHE A 109 -29.88 4.78 -1.45
C PHE A 109 -29.37 4.57 -0.01
N CYS A 110 -28.17 5.03 0.30
CA CYS A 110 -27.60 4.90 1.63
C CYS A 110 -28.44 5.62 2.72
N ARG A 111 -29.00 6.79 2.42
CA ARG A 111 -29.80 7.55 3.40
C ARG A 111 -31.24 7.06 3.50
N GLU A 112 -31.89 6.82 2.37
CA GLU A 112 -33.34 6.58 2.32
C GLU A 112 -33.70 5.11 2.48
N VAL A 113 -32.87 4.19 1.95
CA VAL A 113 -33.14 2.75 2.00
C VAL A 113 -32.38 2.11 3.16
N LEU A 114 -31.07 2.37 3.27
CA LEU A 114 -30.26 1.79 4.35
C LEU A 114 -30.38 2.57 5.68
N GLY A 115 -31.01 3.75 5.67
CA GLY A 115 -31.25 4.54 6.87
C GLY A 115 -29.99 5.14 7.50
N ILE A 116 -28.90 5.28 6.73
CA ILE A 116 -27.61 5.75 7.24
C ILE A 116 -27.61 7.29 7.30
N PRO A 117 -27.38 7.91 8.47
CA PRO A 117 -27.32 9.36 8.58
C PRO A 117 -26.18 9.98 7.76
N GLU A 118 -26.39 11.17 7.20
CA GLU A 118 -25.38 11.89 6.40
C GLU A 118 -24.07 12.16 7.17
N THR A 119 -24.19 12.37 8.49
CA THR A 119 -23.03 12.53 9.37
C THR A 119 -22.18 11.27 9.47
N GLN A 120 -22.77 10.07 9.36
CA GLN A 120 -22.04 8.80 9.33
C GLN A 120 -21.46 8.53 7.94
N LEU A 121 -22.18 8.84 6.86
CA LEU A 121 -21.66 8.69 5.50
C LEU A 121 -20.44 9.59 5.21
N SER A 122 -20.34 10.70 5.93
CA SER A 122 -19.21 11.63 5.84
C SER A 122 -18.04 11.24 6.75
N ASP A 123 -18.20 10.23 7.60
CA ASP A 123 -17.15 9.74 8.49
C ASP A 123 -16.23 8.78 7.72
N PRO A 124 -14.92 9.09 7.58
CA PRO A 124 -13.97 8.21 6.91
C PRO A 124 -13.79 6.84 7.57
N GLY A 125 -14.12 6.69 8.86
CA GLY A 125 -14.05 5.42 9.58
C GLY A 125 -15.34 4.59 9.53
N PHE A 126 -16.35 5.02 8.77
CA PHE A 126 -17.63 4.33 8.72
C PHE A 126 -17.56 3.04 7.88
N ASP A 127 -17.78 1.90 8.53
CA ASP A 127 -17.93 0.60 7.88
C ASP A 127 -19.42 0.27 7.64
N LEU A 128 -19.83 0.34 6.38
CA LEU A 128 -21.21 0.07 5.96
C LEU A 128 -21.61 -1.38 6.22
N LEU A 129 -20.71 -2.35 5.98
CA LEU A 129 -21.02 -3.77 6.19
C LEU A 129 -21.27 -4.08 7.67
N ARG A 130 -20.47 -3.47 8.56
CA ARG A 130 -20.69 -3.56 10.00
C ARG A 130 -22.00 -2.89 10.42
N HIS A 131 -22.35 -1.75 9.82
CA HIS A 131 -23.64 -1.09 10.05
C HIS A 131 -24.83 -1.98 9.65
N LEU A 132 -24.70 -2.75 8.57
CA LEU A 132 -25.71 -3.74 8.16
C LEU A 132 -25.82 -4.94 9.12
N GLY A 133 -24.92 -5.05 10.10
CA GLY A 133 -24.93 -6.11 11.11
C GLY A 133 -24.05 -7.31 10.77
N PHE A 134 -23.22 -7.23 9.72
CA PHE A 134 -22.23 -8.27 9.46
C PHE A 134 -21.10 -8.20 10.49
N SER A 135 -20.75 -9.36 11.04
CA SER A 135 -19.59 -9.51 11.90
C SER A 135 -18.29 -9.41 11.11
N ARG A 136 -17.19 -9.03 11.76
CA ARG A 136 -15.86 -8.97 11.16
C ARG A 136 -15.48 -10.27 10.46
N ALA A 137 -15.69 -11.41 11.10
CA ALA A 137 -15.39 -12.71 10.51
C ALA A 137 -16.20 -12.99 9.23
N GLN A 138 -17.44 -12.51 9.15
CA GLN A 138 -18.25 -12.63 7.94
C GLN A 138 -17.73 -11.73 6.81
N VAL A 139 -17.30 -10.50 7.15
CA VAL A 139 -16.70 -9.57 6.19
C VAL A 139 -15.38 -10.15 5.67
N GLU A 140 -14.51 -10.64 6.54
CA GLU A 140 -13.23 -11.26 6.18
C GLU A 140 -13.44 -12.50 5.29
N ALA A 141 -14.38 -13.40 5.63
CA ALA A 141 -14.66 -14.57 4.81
C ALA A 141 -15.20 -14.22 3.41
N ALA A 142 -16.06 -13.20 3.31
CA ALA A 142 -16.53 -12.70 2.03
C ALA A 142 -15.40 -12.00 1.25
N ASN A 143 -14.54 -11.26 1.94
CA ASN A 143 -13.40 -10.59 1.37
C ASN A 143 -12.40 -11.59 0.77
N ASP A 144 -12.05 -12.64 1.51
CA ASP A 144 -11.14 -13.70 1.04
C ASP A 144 -11.72 -14.41 -0.19
N HIS A 145 -13.04 -14.59 -0.26
CA HIS A 145 -13.68 -15.15 -1.45
C HIS A 145 -13.58 -14.23 -2.67
N VAL A 146 -13.87 -12.94 -2.50
CA VAL A 146 -13.93 -11.97 -3.60
C VAL A 146 -12.54 -11.52 -4.04
N CYS A 147 -11.74 -11.05 -3.09
CA CYS A 147 -10.44 -10.42 -3.31
C CYS A 147 -9.28 -11.43 -3.25
N GLY A 148 -9.50 -12.60 -2.67
CA GLY A 148 -8.49 -13.65 -2.54
C GLY A 148 -7.69 -13.54 -1.25
N THR A 149 -7.10 -14.65 -0.82
CA THR A 149 -6.23 -14.69 0.38
C THR A 149 -4.81 -14.18 0.10
N MET A 150 -4.48 -13.95 -1.18
CA MET A 150 -3.15 -13.57 -1.70
C MET A 150 -2.05 -14.62 -1.48
N THR A 151 -2.36 -15.77 -0.88
CA THR A 151 -1.47 -16.90 -0.69
C THR A 151 -2.07 -18.18 -1.27
N LEU A 152 -1.22 -19.17 -1.52
CA LEU A 152 -1.64 -20.52 -1.87
C LEU A 152 -1.69 -21.45 -0.65
N GLU A 153 -1.17 -21.00 0.50
CA GLU A 153 -1.28 -21.77 1.74
C GLU A 153 -2.75 -21.94 2.13
N GLY A 154 -3.15 -23.19 2.40
CA GLY A 154 -4.54 -23.53 2.71
C GLY A 154 -5.48 -23.58 1.49
N ALA A 155 -4.98 -23.39 0.26
CA ALA A 155 -5.79 -23.53 -0.94
C ALA A 155 -6.39 -24.95 -1.06
N PRO A 156 -7.64 -25.09 -1.55
CA PRO A 156 -8.24 -26.40 -1.78
C PRO A 156 -7.40 -27.22 -2.77
N HIS A 157 -7.34 -28.53 -2.59
CA HIS A 157 -6.59 -29.49 -3.42
C HIS A 157 -5.06 -29.38 -3.40
N LEU A 158 -4.47 -28.25 -3.00
CA LEU A 158 -3.02 -28.07 -3.04
C LEU A 158 -2.34 -28.87 -1.93
N ASP A 159 -1.52 -29.85 -2.32
CA ASP A 159 -0.68 -30.62 -1.41
C ASP A 159 0.33 -29.70 -0.70
N PRO A 160 0.37 -29.68 0.65
CA PRO A 160 1.39 -28.95 1.41
C PRO A 160 2.84 -29.28 1.03
N ALA A 161 3.10 -30.49 0.53
CA ALA A 161 4.42 -30.87 0.01
C ALA A 161 4.87 -30.00 -1.17
N HIS A 162 3.93 -29.43 -1.93
CA HIS A 162 4.20 -28.57 -3.08
C HIS A 162 4.33 -27.08 -2.75
N TYR A 163 4.06 -26.65 -1.50
CA TYR A 163 4.10 -25.22 -1.13
C TYR A 163 5.43 -24.54 -1.45
N HIS A 164 6.54 -25.26 -1.26
CA HIS A 164 7.90 -24.73 -1.48
C HIS A 164 8.17 -24.26 -2.92
N VAL A 165 7.38 -24.72 -3.90
CA VAL A 165 7.49 -24.28 -5.30
C VAL A 165 7.04 -22.82 -5.46
N PHE A 166 6.17 -22.35 -4.57
CA PHE A 166 5.54 -21.03 -4.62
C PHE A 166 6.08 -20.05 -3.57
N ASP A 167 7.16 -20.42 -2.86
CA ASP A 167 7.78 -19.55 -1.86
C ASP A 167 8.32 -18.28 -2.53
N CYS A 168 7.85 -17.12 -2.06
CA CYS A 168 8.26 -15.80 -2.56
C CYS A 168 9.33 -15.16 -1.65
N ALA A 169 9.81 -13.97 -2.02
CA ALA A 169 10.76 -13.21 -1.22
C ALA A 169 10.21 -12.77 0.15
N ASN A 170 8.88 -12.65 0.27
CA ASN A 170 8.18 -12.31 1.52
C ASN A 170 6.95 -13.22 1.70
N PRO A 171 6.43 -13.33 2.94
CA PRO A 171 5.12 -13.92 3.17
C PRO A 171 4.06 -13.27 2.29
N CYS A 172 3.17 -14.08 1.74
CA CYS A 172 2.12 -13.62 0.84
C CYS A 172 0.79 -13.50 1.60
N GLY A 173 0.11 -12.35 1.47
CA GLY A 173 -1.18 -12.13 2.12
C GLY A 173 -1.11 -12.06 3.64
N LYS A 174 -2.29 -12.05 4.28
CA LYS A 174 -2.41 -11.95 5.74
C LYS A 174 -2.08 -13.27 6.46
N THR A 175 -2.37 -14.39 5.82
CA THR A 175 -2.30 -15.72 6.43
C THR A 175 -1.07 -16.53 6.02
N GLY A 176 -0.39 -16.13 4.95
CA GLY A 176 0.83 -16.77 4.49
C GLY A 176 1.97 -16.63 5.49
N ARG A 177 2.78 -17.67 5.61
CA ARG A 177 3.89 -17.76 6.56
C ARG A 177 5.20 -18.13 5.89
N ARG A 178 5.13 -18.72 4.69
CA ARG A 178 6.31 -19.20 3.99
C ARG A 178 6.93 -18.11 3.13
N PHE A 179 8.26 -18.09 3.11
CA PHE A 179 9.07 -17.22 2.28
C PHE A 179 10.47 -17.79 2.16
N LEU A 180 11.21 -17.32 1.16
CA LEU A 180 12.59 -17.71 0.92
C LEU A 180 13.52 -17.11 1.97
N SER A 181 14.37 -17.95 2.57
CA SER A 181 15.32 -17.50 3.58
C SER A 181 16.38 -16.56 2.99
N VAL A 182 16.93 -15.68 3.84
CA VAL A 182 18.09 -14.80 3.54
C VAL A 182 19.25 -15.60 2.92
N GLU A 183 19.54 -16.77 3.48
CA GLU A 183 20.58 -17.67 2.99
C GLU A 183 20.31 -18.15 1.57
N SER A 184 19.06 -18.50 1.23
CA SER A 184 18.70 -18.96 -0.11
C SER A 184 18.94 -17.89 -1.18
N HIS A 185 18.62 -16.62 -0.88
CA HIS A 185 18.93 -15.49 -1.75
C HIS A 185 20.43 -15.39 -2.04
N ILE A 186 21.26 -15.44 -0.98
CA ILE A 186 22.72 -15.31 -1.10
C ILE A 186 23.32 -16.48 -1.88
N ARG A 187 22.87 -17.72 -1.61
CA ARG A 187 23.38 -18.91 -2.31
C ARG A 187 23.03 -18.90 -3.79
N MET A 188 21.82 -18.44 -4.16
CA MET A 188 21.44 -18.28 -5.56
C MET A 188 22.32 -17.24 -6.26
N MET A 189 22.57 -16.10 -5.61
CA MET A 189 23.50 -15.08 -6.12
C MET A 189 24.92 -15.65 -6.30
N ALA A 190 25.43 -16.39 -5.31
CA ALA A 190 26.75 -17.00 -5.37
C ALA A 190 26.88 -18.02 -6.52
N ALA A 191 25.85 -18.84 -6.73
CA ALA A 191 25.84 -19.84 -7.81
C ALA A 191 25.97 -19.19 -9.21
N ALA A 192 25.35 -18.01 -9.41
CA ALA A 192 25.45 -17.27 -10.65
C ALA A 192 26.72 -16.40 -10.76
N GLN A 193 27.32 -16.02 -9.63
CA GLN A 193 28.38 -15.00 -9.57
C GLN A 193 29.62 -15.35 -10.39
N SER A 194 30.00 -16.63 -10.47
CA SER A 194 31.17 -17.11 -11.22
C SER A 194 31.03 -16.95 -12.73
N PHE A 195 29.81 -16.84 -13.25
CA PHE A 195 29.53 -16.75 -14.69
C PHE A 195 29.43 -15.31 -15.20
N ILE A 196 29.61 -14.32 -14.33
CA ILE A 196 29.44 -12.91 -14.69
C ILE A 196 30.65 -12.06 -14.25
N SER A 197 31.03 -11.13 -15.12
CA SER A 197 32.13 -10.19 -14.87
C SER A 197 31.75 -9.12 -13.85
N GLY A 198 30.52 -8.60 -13.93
CA GLY A 198 29.97 -7.61 -12.99
C GLY A 198 29.41 -8.21 -11.69
N ALA A 199 28.84 -7.35 -10.85
CA ALA A 199 28.08 -7.74 -9.67
C ALA A 199 26.59 -7.95 -10.01
N ILE A 200 25.87 -8.65 -9.13
CA ILE A 200 24.43 -8.89 -9.27
C ILE A 200 23.68 -7.80 -8.49
N SER A 201 22.85 -7.02 -9.20
CA SER A 201 21.91 -6.08 -8.56
C SER A 201 20.64 -6.82 -8.14
N LYS A 202 20.74 -7.58 -7.05
CA LYS A 202 19.65 -8.36 -6.46
C LYS A 202 19.48 -7.98 -5.00
N THR A 203 18.24 -7.72 -4.59
CA THR A 203 17.90 -7.46 -3.19
C THR A 203 17.88 -8.78 -2.39
N ILE A 204 18.49 -8.82 -1.21
CA ILE A 204 18.35 -9.89 -0.23
C ILE A 204 17.27 -9.44 0.76
N ASN A 205 16.08 -10.01 0.61
CA ASN A 205 14.93 -9.69 1.47
C ASN A 205 15.10 -10.35 2.84
N MET A 206 14.80 -9.60 3.90
CA MET A 206 14.89 -10.04 5.29
C MET A 206 13.55 -9.76 5.99
N PRO A 207 13.11 -10.65 6.90
CA PRO A 207 11.87 -10.44 7.64
C PRO A 207 11.96 -9.22 8.56
N ASN A 208 10.81 -8.65 8.94
CA ASN A 208 10.75 -7.40 9.71
C ASN A 208 11.48 -7.47 11.06
N ASP A 209 11.50 -8.65 11.69
CA ASP A 209 12.14 -8.92 12.97
C ASP A 209 13.66 -9.15 12.88
N ALA A 210 14.24 -9.18 11.68
CA ALA A 210 15.67 -9.38 11.49
C ALA A 210 16.49 -8.27 12.19
N GLY A 211 17.47 -8.70 12.98
CA GLY A 211 18.34 -7.84 13.77
C GLY A 211 19.66 -7.49 13.08
N ILE A 212 20.49 -6.73 13.80
CA ILE A 212 21.84 -6.35 13.34
C ILE A 212 22.73 -7.58 13.14
N ALA A 213 22.59 -8.60 14.00
CA ALA A 213 23.33 -9.85 13.90
C ALA A 213 23.00 -10.60 12.60
N ASP A 214 21.72 -10.68 12.23
CA ASP A 214 21.29 -11.32 10.98
C ASP A 214 21.86 -10.59 9.74
N CYS A 215 21.88 -9.26 9.77
CA CYS A 215 22.52 -8.46 8.71
C CYS A 215 24.02 -8.75 8.61
N LEU A 216 24.72 -8.84 9.74
CA LEU A 216 26.14 -9.19 9.78
C LEU A 216 26.38 -10.59 9.21
N ASP A 217 25.58 -11.57 9.60
CA ASP A 217 25.69 -12.94 9.11
C ASP A 217 25.45 -13.03 7.60
N ALA A 218 24.49 -12.27 7.07
CA ALA A 218 24.27 -12.13 5.64
C ALA A 218 25.50 -11.56 4.92
N TYR A 219 26.11 -10.49 5.45
CA TYR A 219 27.35 -9.94 4.89
C TYR A 219 28.51 -10.94 4.93
N LEU A 220 28.71 -11.63 6.05
CA LEU A 220 29.77 -12.61 6.22
C LEU A 220 29.59 -13.81 5.28
N LEU A 221 28.36 -14.29 5.11
CA LEU A 221 28.04 -15.37 4.18
C LEU A 221 28.31 -14.95 2.73
N SER A 222 27.81 -13.78 2.32
CA SER A 222 28.10 -13.18 1.02
C SER A 222 29.60 -13.08 0.74
N HIS A 223 30.37 -12.60 1.71
CA HIS A 223 31.82 -12.49 1.61
C HIS A 223 32.48 -13.87 1.42
N ARG A 224 32.14 -14.86 2.26
CA ARG A 224 32.68 -16.22 2.17
C ARG A 224 32.40 -16.88 0.83
N LEU A 225 31.22 -16.63 0.25
CA LEU A 225 30.80 -17.19 -1.03
C LEU A 225 31.27 -16.36 -2.25
N GLY A 226 31.98 -15.25 -2.03
CA GLY A 226 32.55 -14.43 -3.10
C GLY A 226 31.53 -13.62 -3.90
N THR A 227 30.35 -13.33 -3.35
CA THR A 227 29.38 -12.43 -4.01
C THR A 227 29.95 -11.01 -4.07
N LYS A 228 29.95 -10.39 -5.25
CA LYS A 228 30.58 -9.07 -5.46
C LYS A 228 29.75 -7.90 -4.94
N ALA A 229 28.45 -8.09 -4.76
CA ALA A 229 27.55 -7.11 -4.16
C ALA A 229 26.60 -7.79 -3.17
N ASN A 230 26.18 -7.04 -2.16
CA ASN A 230 25.17 -7.43 -1.18
C ASN A 230 24.31 -6.20 -0.90
N ALA A 231 23.02 -6.31 -1.19
CA ALA A 231 22.02 -5.28 -0.95
C ALA A 231 20.90 -5.87 -0.07
N LEU A 232 20.89 -5.52 1.22
CA LEU A 232 19.88 -5.98 2.15
C LEU A 232 18.65 -5.08 2.11
N TYR A 233 17.46 -5.68 2.17
CA TYR A 233 16.22 -4.98 2.45
C TYR A 233 15.46 -5.73 3.54
N ARG A 234 15.39 -5.13 4.72
CA ARG A 234 14.55 -5.62 5.80
C ARG A 234 13.14 -5.09 5.62
N ASP A 235 12.15 -5.96 5.64
CA ASP A 235 10.76 -5.55 5.52
C ASP A 235 10.38 -4.52 6.61
N GLY A 236 9.61 -3.51 6.23
CA GLY A 236 9.24 -2.38 7.10
C GLY A 236 10.39 -1.46 7.50
N SER A 237 11.60 -1.61 6.93
CA SER A 237 12.72 -0.68 7.18
C SER A 237 12.54 0.69 6.53
N LYS A 238 11.61 0.81 5.57
CA LYS A 238 11.18 2.08 4.97
C LYS A 238 9.68 2.26 5.21
N LEU A 239 9.27 3.47 5.59
CA LEU A 239 7.88 3.83 5.85
C LEU A 239 6.99 3.79 4.60
N SER A 240 7.60 3.88 3.40
CA SER A 240 6.91 3.76 2.12
C SER A 240 7.55 2.63 1.32
N GLN A 241 6.74 1.64 0.95
CA GLN A 241 7.14 0.53 0.11
C GLN A 241 6.50 0.65 -1.29
N PRO A 242 7.28 0.52 -2.37
CA PRO A 242 6.72 0.59 -3.72
C PRO A 242 5.84 -0.62 -4.08
N LEU A 243 6.00 -1.73 -3.36
CA LEU A 243 5.22 -2.96 -3.48
C LEU A 243 4.87 -3.46 -2.08
N ALA A 244 3.62 -3.89 -1.89
CA ALA A 244 3.16 -4.52 -0.66
C ALA A 244 2.64 -5.93 -0.96
N ALA A 245 2.92 -6.87 -0.03
CA ALA A 245 2.44 -8.26 -0.07
C ALA A 245 1.10 -8.45 0.66
N SER A 246 0.72 -7.46 1.47
CA SER A 246 -0.57 -7.31 2.16
C SER A 246 -0.80 -5.82 2.43
N LEU A 247 -2.05 -5.39 2.51
CA LEU A 247 -2.42 -4.05 2.98
C LEU A 247 -2.87 -4.15 4.45
N VAL A 248 -2.43 -3.21 5.30
CA VAL A 248 -2.86 -3.10 6.70
C VAL A 248 -3.85 -1.95 6.79
N GLU A 249 -5.14 -2.26 6.71
CA GLU A 249 -6.17 -1.21 6.53
C GLU A 249 -7.38 -1.36 7.49
N ASP A 250 -7.43 -2.38 8.36
CA ASP A 250 -8.51 -2.45 9.36
C ASP A 250 -8.21 -1.54 10.54
N ASP A 251 -9.15 -0.68 10.91
CA ASP A 251 -9.01 0.23 12.04
C ASP A 251 -8.82 -0.50 13.39
N GLU A 252 -9.40 -1.70 13.55
CA GLU A 252 -9.20 -2.57 14.72
C GLU A 252 -7.85 -3.31 14.68
N GLU A 253 -7.39 -3.80 13.51
CA GLU A 253 -6.03 -4.40 13.39
C GLU A 253 -4.96 -3.34 13.54
N ALA A 254 -5.20 -2.13 13.04
CA ALA A 254 -4.36 -0.97 13.24
C ALA A 254 -4.33 -0.59 14.72
N GLU A 255 -5.46 -0.61 15.43
CA GLU A 255 -5.51 -0.41 16.89
C GLU A 255 -4.80 -1.51 17.67
N GLU A 256 -4.95 -2.77 17.29
CA GLU A 256 -4.26 -3.91 17.89
C GLU A 256 -2.74 -3.83 17.63
N MET A 257 -2.33 -3.54 16.40
CA MET A 257 -0.92 -3.30 16.07
C MET A 257 -0.37 -2.03 16.74
N LEU A 258 -1.17 -0.97 16.91
CA LEU A 258 -0.80 0.22 17.69
C LEU A 258 -0.72 -0.07 19.19
N ALA A 259 -1.48 -1.04 19.70
CA ALA A 259 -1.43 -1.48 21.08
C ALA A 259 -0.23 -2.41 21.34
N SER A 260 -0.08 -3.50 20.58
CA SER A 260 0.87 -4.60 20.84
C SER A 260 2.00 -4.77 19.82
N GLY A 261 2.00 -4.04 18.69
CA GLY A 261 3.04 -4.15 17.66
C GLY A 261 4.40 -3.54 18.05
N SER A 262 5.43 -3.85 17.28
CA SER A 262 6.76 -3.25 17.43
C SER A 262 6.73 -1.74 17.11
N PRO A 263 7.66 -0.91 17.64
CA PRO A 263 7.69 0.53 17.34
C PRO A 263 7.69 0.86 15.84
N THR A 264 8.28 -0.02 15.02
CA THR A 264 8.34 0.11 13.56
C THR A 264 7.00 -0.24 12.90
N GLN A 265 6.32 -1.29 13.39
CA GLN A 265 4.95 -1.64 12.96
C GLN A 265 3.95 -0.54 13.30
N LYS A 266 4.06 0.06 14.50
CA LYS A 266 3.24 1.21 14.91
C LYS A 266 3.45 2.42 14.00
N ALA A 267 4.70 2.70 13.61
CA ALA A 267 5.02 3.82 12.73
C ALA A 267 4.53 3.62 11.28
N ALA A 268 4.57 2.39 10.77
CA ALA A 268 4.05 2.05 9.45
C ALA A 268 2.52 2.22 9.37
N VAL A 269 1.80 1.70 10.37
CA VAL A 269 0.34 1.83 10.48
C VAL A 269 -0.09 3.31 10.61
N LEU A 270 0.65 4.11 11.37
CA LEU A 270 0.38 5.54 11.49
C LEU A 270 0.58 6.27 10.16
N ALA A 271 1.63 5.93 9.41
CA ALA A 271 1.94 6.54 8.12
C ALA A 271 0.91 6.16 7.04
N GLU A 272 0.46 4.91 6.99
CA GLU A 272 -0.54 4.44 6.01
C GLU A 272 -1.91 5.10 6.23
N ARG A 273 -2.40 5.17 7.48
CA ARG A 273 -3.68 5.83 7.84
C ARG A 273 -3.71 7.34 7.57
N ILE A 274 -2.56 8.01 7.62
CA ILE A 274 -2.47 9.44 7.29
C ILE A 274 -2.68 9.64 5.78
N ILE A 275 -2.09 8.77 4.95
CA ILE A 275 -2.15 8.92 3.48
C ILE A 275 -3.55 8.58 2.94
N GLU A 276 -4.25 7.61 3.52
CA GLU A 276 -5.59 7.20 3.06
C GLU A 276 -6.65 8.29 3.33
N LYS A 277 -6.55 9.00 4.45
CA LYS A 277 -7.41 10.15 4.79
C LYS A 277 -7.29 11.34 3.83
N VAL A 278 -6.23 11.39 3.01
CA VAL A 278 -5.91 12.53 2.14
C VAL A 278 -6.63 12.41 0.78
N ILE A 279 -6.76 11.19 0.23
CA ILE A 279 -7.42 10.95 -1.07
C ILE A 279 -8.92 11.31 -1.01
N VAL A 280 -9.58 11.02 0.12
CA VAL A 280 -11.00 11.34 0.33
C VAL A 280 -11.26 12.86 0.40
N LYS A 281 -10.27 13.66 0.84
CA LYS A 281 -10.39 15.12 0.91
C LYS A 281 -10.14 15.84 -0.42
N GLU A 282 -9.48 15.19 -1.39
CA GLU A 282 -9.01 15.82 -2.62
C GLU A 282 -10.15 16.18 -3.60
N ILE A 283 -11.32 15.56 -3.48
CA ILE A 283 -12.48 15.83 -4.34
C ILE A 283 -13.17 17.17 -4.01
N VAL A 284 -12.82 17.84 -2.89
CA VAL A 284 -13.65 18.93 -2.34
C VAL A 284 -13.18 20.37 -2.68
N ARG A 285 -11.96 20.60 -3.20
CA ARG A 285 -11.49 21.99 -3.46
C ARG A 285 -10.83 22.18 -4.83
N SER A 286 -11.66 22.33 -5.85
CA SER A 286 -11.24 22.59 -7.23
C SER A 286 -10.83 24.05 -7.54
N ASN A 287 -10.88 24.98 -6.57
CA ASN A 287 -10.56 26.40 -6.80
C ASN A 287 -9.43 26.92 -5.88
N ARG A 288 -8.44 27.59 -6.48
CA ARG A 288 -7.34 28.27 -5.76
C ARG A 288 -7.88 29.41 -4.89
N GLU A 289 -7.61 29.34 -3.59
CA GLU A 289 -7.97 30.36 -2.62
C GLU A 289 -6.90 31.46 -2.58
N LYS A 290 -7.22 32.67 -3.07
CA LYS A 290 -6.26 33.79 -3.12
C LYS A 290 -6.00 34.34 -1.72
N LEU A 291 -4.72 34.62 -1.43
CA LEU A 291 -4.35 35.32 -0.19
C LEU A 291 -4.77 36.80 -0.22
N PRO A 292 -5.05 37.39 0.96
CA PRO A 292 -5.29 38.82 1.08
C PRO A 292 -4.01 39.63 0.75
N GLU A 293 -4.21 40.85 0.25
CA GLU A 293 -3.13 41.77 -0.13
C GLU A 293 -2.24 42.13 1.06
N ARG A 294 -2.84 42.23 2.25
CA ARG A 294 -2.15 42.39 3.53
C ARG A 294 -2.41 41.16 4.40
N ARG A 295 -1.34 40.53 4.87
CA ARG A 295 -1.40 39.27 5.62
C ARG A 295 -0.46 39.25 6.80
N LYS A 296 -0.77 38.39 7.76
CA LYS A 296 0.11 38.08 8.89
C LYS A 296 1.10 37.00 8.47
N GLY A 297 2.15 36.85 9.27
CA GLY A 297 3.20 35.89 9.07
C GLY A 297 4.36 36.18 9.99
N TYR A 298 5.32 35.26 10.06
CA TYR A 298 6.53 35.42 10.85
C TYR A 298 7.77 35.15 10.00
N THR A 299 8.91 35.60 10.51
CA THR A 299 10.22 35.31 9.94
C THR A 299 11.03 34.53 10.95
N GLN A 300 11.47 33.33 10.56
CA GLN A 300 12.33 32.48 11.37
C GLN A 300 13.68 32.32 10.69
N LYS A 301 14.73 32.55 11.45
CA LYS A 301 16.09 32.20 11.04
C LYS A 301 16.38 30.76 11.49
N ALA A 302 16.90 29.96 10.56
CA ALA A 302 17.36 28.60 10.78
C ALA A 302 18.77 28.40 10.23
N ILE A 303 19.45 27.35 10.71
CA ILE A 303 20.74 26.90 10.20
C ILE A 303 20.59 25.43 9.84
N VAL A 304 20.82 25.08 8.57
CA VAL A 304 20.72 23.70 8.06
C VAL A 304 22.01 23.37 7.34
N GLY A 305 22.70 22.31 7.75
CA GLY A 305 23.99 21.91 7.15
C GLY A 305 25.08 22.99 7.16
N GLY A 306 25.02 23.95 8.09
CA GLY A 306 25.94 25.10 8.15
C GLY A 306 25.51 26.33 7.32
N HIS A 307 24.42 26.22 6.54
CA HIS A 307 23.87 27.30 5.73
C HIS A 307 22.79 28.06 6.50
N LYS A 308 22.81 29.40 6.42
CA LYS A 308 21.81 30.26 7.06
C LYS A 308 20.61 30.42 6.15
N VAL A 309 19.44 30.02 6.64
CA VAL A 309 18.16 30.08 5.95
C VAL A 309 17.21 31.00 6.72
N TYR A 310 16.44 31.80 6.00
CA TYR A 310 15.37 32.63 6.55
C TYR A 310 14.06 32.17 5.93
N LEU A 311 13.20 31.56 6.75
CA LEU A 311 11.84 31.17 6.38
C LEU A 311 10.90 32.33 6.71
N ARG A 312 10.09 32.75 5.74
CA ARG A 312 9.01 33.71 5.95
C ARG A 312 7.68 33.07 5.58
N THR A 313 6.64 33.33 6.36
CA THR A 313 5.29 32.81 6.10
C THR A 313 4.33 33.92 5.69
N GLY A 314 3.28 33.53 4.95
CA GLY A 314 2.08 34.34 4.74
C GLY A 314 0.85 33.53 5.12
N GLU A 315 0.01 34.11 5.96
CA GLU A 315 -1.16 33.45 6.56
C GLU A 315 -2.48 34.08 6.07
N TYR A 316 -3.52 33.27 5.99
CA TYR A 316 -4.90 33.72 5.83
C TYR A 316 -5.41 34.40 7.12
N GLU A 317 -6.58 35.03 7.06
CA GLU A 317 -7.14 35.76 8.22
C GLU A 317 -7.45 34.85 9.42
N ASP A 318 -7.73 33.57 9.16
CA ASP A 318 -7.96 32.52 10.14
C ASP A 318 -6.66 31.94 10.75
N GLY A 319 -5.50 32.42 10.31
CA GLY A 319 -4.18 31.95 10.76
C GLY A 319 -3.67 30.72 10.00
N LYS A 320 -4.40 30.21 9.00
CA LYS A 320 -3.93 29.12 8.16
C LYS A 320 -2.76 29.58 7.28
N LEU A 321 -1.74 28.75 7.12
CA LEU A 321 -0.62 29.03 6.24
C LEU A 321 -1.03 28.96 4.75
N GLY A 322 -0.72 29.99 3.97
CA GLY A 322 -1.02 30.05 2.53
C GLY A 322 0.20 30.25 1.63
N GLU A 323 1.32 30.72 2.16
CA GLU A 323 2.57 30.81 1.40
C GLU A 323 3.82 30.77 2.29
N ILE A 324 4.94 30.36 1.70
CA ILE A 324 6.26 30.37 2.30
C ILE A 324 7.27 31.03 1.37
N PHE A 325 8.30 31.64 1.96
CA PHE A 325 9.48 32.12 1.25
C PHE A 325 10.74 31.64 1.95
N ILE A 326 11.74 31.30 1.16
CA ILE A 326 13.03 30.82 1.65
C ILE A 326 14.14 31.71 1.11
N ASP A 327 14.75 32.48 1.99
CA ASP A 327 15.87 33.36 1.67
C ASP A 327 17.18 32.78 2.23
N MET A 328 18.25 32.86 1.43
CA MET A 328 19.59 32.40 1.81
C MET A 328 20.66 33.43 1.46
N HIS A 329 21.61 33.62 2.38
CA HIS A 329 22.75 34.52 2.21
C HIS A 329 24.00 33.77 1.73
N LYS A 330 24.62 34.27 0.65
CA LYS A 330 25.90 33.80 0.07
C LYS A 330 25.87 32.50 -0.76
N GLU A 331 24.70 32.09 -1.25
CA GLU A 331 24.53 31.00 -2.23
C GLU A 331 24.65 31.51 -3.67
N GLY A 332 25.08 30.65 -4.61
CA GLY A 332 25.11 30.97 -6.05
C GLY A 332 23.71 31.19 -6.65
N ALA A 333 23.63 31.92 -7.77
CA ALA A 333 22.35 32.31 -8.39
C ALA A 333 21.42 31.14 -8.74
N GLY A 334 21.98 30.00 -9.14
CA GLY A 334 21.21 28.78 -9.46
C GLY A 334 20.49 28.18 -8.26
N PHE A 335 21.16 28.12 -7.10
CA PHE A 335 20.58 27.56 -5.88
C PHE A 335 19.46 28.46 -5.34
N ARG A 336 19.65 29.78 -5.38
CA ARG A 336 18.61 30.75 -5.04
C ARG A 336 17.37 30.62 -5.94
N ALA A 337 17.55 30.45 -7.25
CA ALA A 337 16.44 30.29 -8.18
C ALA A 337 15.65 29.00 -7.90
N MET A 338 16.35 27.90 -7.59
CA MET A 338 15.73 26.62 -7.23
C MET A 338 14.92 26.72 -5.93
N MET A 339 15.48 27.31 -4.88
CA MET A 339 14.78 27.49 -3.60
C MET A 339 13.55 28.40 -3.73
N ASN A 340 13.63 29.43 -4.58
CA ASN A 340 12.48 30.29 -4.85
C ASN A 340 11.38 29.53 -5.61
N ASN A 341 11.73 28.78 -6.65
CA ASN A 341 10.76 27.96 -7.40
C ASN A 341 10.12 26.89 -6.51
N PHE A 342 10.90 26.28 -5.60
CA PHE A 342 10.41 25.37 -4.59
C PHE A 342 9.37 26.05 -3.68
N ALA A 343 9.73 27.18 -3.08
CA ALA A 343 8.82 27.93 -2.20
C ALA A 343 7.51 28.35 -2.91
N ILE A 344 7.60 28.73 -4.19
CA ILE A 344 6.42 29.04 -5.03
C ILE A 344 5.54 27.80 -5.21
N ALA A 345 6.11 26.64 -5.53
CA ALA A 345 5.35 25.41 -5.73
C ALA A 345 4.58 24.98 -4.47
N ILE A 346 5.24 25.00 -3.31
CA ILE A 346 4.61 24.73 -2.01
C ILE A 346 3.45 25.71 -1.75
N SER A 347 3.71 27.01 -1.93
CA SER A 347 2.71 28.06 -1.71
C SER A 347 1.48 27.90 -2.61
N VAL A 348 1.68 27.53 -3.88
CA VAL A 348 0.56 27.26 -4.80
C VAL A 348 -0.26 26.08 -4.30
N GLY A 349 0.36 24.97 -3.90
CA GLY A 349 -0.38 23.81 -3.37
C GLY A 349 -1.15 24.12 -2.08
N LEU A 350 -0.55 24.86 -1.16
CA LEU A 350 -1.25 25.33 0.06
C LEU A 350 -2.52 26.13 -0.29
N GLN A 351 -2.47 26.96 -1.34
CA GLN A 351 -3.61 27.74 -1.83
C GLN A 351 -4.68 26.91 -2.55
N TYR A 352 -4.33 25.71 -3.04
CA TYR A 352 -5.30 24.72 -3.52
C TYR A 352 -5.82 23.81 -2.38
N GLY A 353 -5.36 24.04 -1.15
CA GLY A 353 -5.84 23.34 0.03
C GLY A 353 -5.05 22.09 0.42
N VAL A 354 -3.90 21.83 -0.22
CA VAL A 354 -2.98 20.77 0.19
C VAL A 354 -2.48 21.07 1.62
N PRO A 355 -2.58 20.14 2.58
CA PRO A 355 -2.05 20.33 3.94
C PRO A 355 -0.54 20.54 3.95
N LEU A 356 -0.03 21.34 4.90
CA LEU A 356 1.42 21.57 5.05
C LEU A 356 2.18 20.27 5.38
N GLU A 357 1.57 19.39 6.18
CA GLU A 357 2.13 18.10 6.61
C GLU A 357 2.52 17.23 5.40
N GLU A 358 1.72 17.21 4.33
CA GLU A 358 2.04 16.48 3.08
C GLU A 358 3.32 16.97 2.43
N PHE A 359 3.55 18.27 2.40
CA PHE A 359 4.79 18.83 1.86
C PHE A 359 5.99 18.49 2.75
N VAL A 360 5.81 18.53 4.07
CA VAL A 360 6.86 18.13 5.00
C VAL A 360 7.22 16.67 4.78
N ASP A 361 6.23 15.79 4.70
CA ASP A 361 6.46 14.35 4.49
C ASP A 361 7.07 14.08 3.11
N ALA A 362 6.56 14.68 2.03
CA ALA A 362 7.10 14.48 0.69
C ALA A 362 8.59 14.87 0.54
N PHE A 363 9.03 15.91 1.24
CA PHE A 363 10.39 16.46 1.10
C PHE A 363 11.35 16.12 2.24
N THR A 364 10.88 15.57 3.36
CA THR A 364 11.77 15.05 4.41
C THR A 364 12.36 13.68 4.07
N PHE A 365 11.83 12.99 3.05
CA PHE A 365 12.25 11.65 2.64
C PHE A 365 12.85 11.57 1.21
N THR A 366 13.20 12.71 0.61
CA THR A 366 14.13 12.82 -0.54
C THR A 366 15.54 13.10 -0.06
#